data_AF-H3NQZ6-F1
#
_entry.id   AF-H3NQZ6-F1
#
_cell.length_a   1.000
_cell.length_b   1.000
_cell.length_c   1.000
_cell.angle_alpha   90.00
_cell.angle_beta   90.00
_cell.angle_gamma   90.00
#
_symmetry.space_group_name_H-M   'P 1'
#
loop_
_entity.id
_entity.type
_entity.pdbx_description
1 polymer ?
#
loop_
_entity_poly.entity_id
_entity_poly.type
_entity_poly.pdbx_seq_one_letter_code
_entity_poly.pdbx_strand_id
1 'polypeptide(L)'
;MSNIIEFPDIKKLQEEIKKLKDDLNDKFLERDVLKFNICENIKMEYMLSIGNLELKLYELYTEYLRLRRKRDIIQTYINRQEKIDIEDVEQELDNEFIEYQKKLEDKIRDINKAIKRSNLETLPSESVEEIKKKYKKIVKMLHPDLNPNISETDKMLFINAVESYKNGNLENIRIIYEIIEGKDIELETSNSLKELKSEKNRLDSLLEKINQEIDEIKNSYPYILKQYLDNEEKKENLIAEIMENISDYQEAVDALQERIKELLEN
;
A
#
# COMPACT_ATOMS: atom_id res chain seq x y z
N MET A 1 -28.89 -3.50 -50.98
CA MET A 1 -28.97 -3.96 -49.58
C MET A 1 -28.24 -5.28 -49.51
N SER A 2 -26.97 -5.26 -49.12
CA SER A 2 -26.15 -6.46 -49.04
C SER A 2 -26.33 -7.07 -47.66
N ASN A 3 -27.01 -8.22 -47.57
CA ASN A 3 -27.11 -8.98 -46.33
C ASN A 3 -25.71 -9.44 -45.92
N ILE A 4 -25.17 -8.82 -44.88
CA ILE A 4 -23.98 -9.28 -44.18
C ILE A 4 -24.38 -10.57 -43.47
N ILE A 5 -23.92 -11.70 -43.99
CA ILE A 5 -24.04 -13.00 -43.31
C ILE A 5 -23.02 -12.97 -42.17
N GLU A 6 -23.43 -12.53 -41.00
CA GLU A 6 -22.65 -12.71 -39.78
C GLU A 6 -22.56 -14.22 -39.48
N PHE A 7 -21.34 -14.77 -39.52
CA PHE A 7 -21.11 -16.17 -39.14
C PHE A 7 -21.38 -16.34 -37.64
N PRO A 8 -22.14 -17.38 -37.20
CA PRO A 8 -22.48 -17.62 -35.79
C PRO A 8 -21.27 -17.64 -34.84
N ASP A 9 -20.12 -18.10 -35.32
CA ASP A 9 -18.88 -18.18 -34.55
C ASP A 9 -18.26 -16.80 -34.25
N ILE A 10 -18.44 -15.81 -35.13
CA ILE A 10 -17.94 -14.43 -34.94
C ILE A 10 -18.77 -13.75 -33.84
N LYS A 11 -20.10 -13.86 -33.93
CA LYS A 11 -21.01 -13.27 -32.95
C LYS A 11 -20.79 -13.85 -31.55
N LYS A 12 -20.65 -15.18 -31.44
CA LYS A 12 -20.35 -15.84 -30.17
C LYS A 12 -19.02 -15.35 -29.57
N LEU A 13 -17.99 -15.20 -30.41
CA LEU A 13 -16.67 -14.74 -29.95
C LEU A 13 -16.68 -13.26 -29.52
N GLN A 14 -17.45 -12.40 -30.19
CA GLN A 14 -17.67 -11.02 -29.77
C GLN A 14 -18.41 -10.95 -28.42
N GLU A 15 -19.41 -11.80 -28.20
CA GLU A 15 -20.10 -11.91 -26.90
C GLU A 15 -19.17 -12.38 -25.78
N GLU A 16 -18.31 -13.37 -26.05
CA GLU A 16 -17.28 -13.84 -25.11
C GLU A 16 -16.30 -12.71 -24.76
N ILE A 17 -15.76 -11.99 -25.75
CA ILE A 17 -14.86 -10.84 -25.53
C ILE A 17 -15.54 -9.75 -24.71
N LYS A 18 -16.82 -9.45 -25.00
CA LYS A 18 -17.57 -8.44 -24.24
C LYS A 18 -17.71 -8.84 -22.77
N LYS A 19 -18.07 -10.09 -22.49
CA LYS A 19 -18.11 -10.62 -21.11
C LYS A 19 -16.74 -10.51 -20.44
N LEU A 20 -15.68 -10.88 -21.14
CA LEU A 20 -14.32 -10.84 -20.62
C LEU A 20 -13.87 -9.42 -20.28
N LYS A 21 -14.22 -8.42 -21.11
CA LYS A 21 -13.99 -6.99 -20.82
C LYS A 21 -14.79 -6.51 -19.60
N ASP A 22 -16.02 -6.98 -19.43
CA ASP A 22 -16.84 -6.67 -18.26
C ASP A 22 -16.23 -7.28 -16.99
N ASP A 23 -15.81 -8.54 -17.03
CA ASP A 23 -15.14 -9.23 -15.91
C ASP A 23 -13.82 -8.56 -15.54
N LEU A 24 -13.01 -8.20 -16.53
CA LEU A 24 -11.77 -7.44 -16.32
C LEU A 24 -12.02 -6.08 -15.69
N ASN A 25 -13.05 -5.36 -16.13
CA ASN A 25 -13.41 -4.08 -15.53
C ASN A 25 -13.80 -4.22 -14.05
N ASP A 26 -14.52 -5.30 -13.71
CA ASP A 26 -14.83 -5.65 -12.32
C ASP A 26 -13.57 -5.99 -11.51
N LYS A 27 -12.61 -6.71 -12.11
CA LYS A 27 -11.33 -7.02 -11.45
C LYS A 27 -10.42 -5.82 -11.25
N PHE A 28 -10.36 -4.89 -12.21
CA PHE A 28 -9.65 -3.63 -12.02
C PHE A 28 -10.25 -2.82 -10.87
N LEU A 29 -11.58 -2.75 -10.79
CA LEU A 29 -12.26 -2.10 -9.68
C LEU A 29 -11.96 -2.81 -8.34
N GLU A 30 -12.01 -4.15 -8.30
CA GLU A 30 -11.66 -4.93 -7.11
C GLU A 30 -10.24 -4.60 -6.63
N ARG A 31 -9.26 -4.62 -7.53
CA ARG A 31 -7.86 -4.28 -7.23
C ARG A 31 -7.73 -2.86 -6.69
N ASP A 32 -8.36 -1.88 -7.32
CA ASP A 32 -8.24 -0.48 -6.91
C ASP A 32 -8.95 -0.20 -5.58
N VAL A 33 -10.10 -0.84 -5.32
CA VAL A 33 -10.77 -0.83 -4.01
C VAL A 33 -9.87 -1.45 -2.94
N LEU A 34 -9.25 -2.59 -3.24
CA LEU A 34 -8.33 -3.26 -2.32
C LEU A 34 -7.15 -2.36 -1.99
N LYS A 35 -6.51 -1.80 -3.01
CA LYS A 35 -5.27 -1.04 -2.89
C LYS A 35 -5.47 0.33 -2.23
N PHE A 36 -6.44 1.10 -2.70
CA PHE A 36 -6.57 2.51 -2.30
C PHE A 36 -7.49 2.74 -1.09
N ASN A 37 -8.39 1.79 -0.81
CA ASN A 37 -9.35 1.92 0.29
C ASN A 37 -9.09 0.89 1.38
N ILE A 38 -9.20 -0.40 1.07
CA ILE A 38 -9.14 -1.47 2.09
C ILE A 38 -7.77 -1.52 2.75
N CYS A 39 -6.69 -1.57 1.96
CA CYS A 39 -5.32 -1.60 2.45
C CYS A 39 -4.96 -0.37 3.28
N GLU A 40 -5.36 0.83 2.81
CA GLU A 40 -5.09 2.08 3.53
C GLU A 40 -5.86 2.15 4.86
N ASN A 41 -7.08 1.62 4.91
CA ASN A 41 -7.87 1.55 6.15
C ASN A 41 -7.29 0.54 7.14
N ILE A 42 -6.92 -0.65 6.65
CA ILE A 42 -6.22 -1.67 7.47
C ILE A 42 -4.93 -1.08 8.05
N LYS A 43 -4.11 -0.43 7.22
CA LYS A 43 -2.87 0.20 7.67
C LYS A 43 -3.14 1.26 8.73
N MET A 44 -4.14 2.12 8.51
CA MET A 44 -4.52 3.15 9.47
C MET A 44 -4.96 2.56 10.81
N GLU A 45 -5.91 1.63 10.81
CA GLU A 45 -6.43 1.00 12.02
C GLU A 45 -5.34 0.26 12.80
N TYR A 46 -4.46 -0.46 12.10
CA TYR A 46 -3.31 -1.12 12.73
C TYR A 46 -2.35 -0.11 13.37
N MET A 47 -1.99 0.96 12.66
CA MET A 47 -1.07 1.97 13.18
C MET A 47 -1.63 2.70 14.39
N LEU A 48 -2.95 2.93 14.45
CA LEU A 48 -3.61 3.57 15.59
C LEU A 48 -3.76 2.65 16.80
N SER A 49 -3.84 1.34 16.60
CA SER A 49 -4.06 0.36 17.68
C SER A 49 -2.79 -0.28 18.22
N ILE A 50 -1.81 -0.57 17.35
CA ILE A 50 -0.60 -1.34 17.68
C ILE A 50 0.67 -0.56 17.33
N GLY A 51 0.60 0.36 16.35
CA GLY A 51 1.77 1.05 15.80
C GLY A 51 2.59 1.84 16.83
N ASN A 52 1.95 2.42 17.85
CA ASN A 52 2.66 3.12 18.94
C ASN A 52 3.50 2.17 19.80
N LEU A 53 3.03 0.95 20.05
CA LEU A 53 3.77 -0.06 20.79
C LEU A 53 4.96 -0.57 19.98
N GLU A 54 4.78 -0.84 18.68
CA GLU A 54 5.90 -1.19 17.79
C GLU A 54 6.94 -0.09 17.64
N LEU A 55 6.52 1.18 17.68
CA LEU A 55 7.42 2.32 17.71
C LEU A 55 8.24 2.28 19.00
N LYS A 56 7.58 2.19 20.16
CA LYS A 56 8.24 2.17 21.47
C LYS A 56 9.21 0.99 21.60
N LEU A 57 8.83 -0.19 21.12
CA LEU A 57 9.71 -1.36 21.10
C LEU A 57 10.95 -1.09 20.23
N TYR A 58 10.78 -0.49 19.06
CA TYR A 58 11.90 -0.18 18.17
C TYR A 58 12.83 0.91 18.73
N GLU A 59 12.28 1.90 19.45
CA GLU A 59 13.05 2.91 20.19
C GLU A 59 13.95 2.24 21.22
N LEU A 60 13.38 1.41 22.10
CA LEU A 60 14.13 0.72 23.15
C LEU A 60 15.17 -0.25 22.58
N TYR A 61 14.82 -1.00 21.54
CA TYR A 61 15.77 -1.86 20.85
C TYR A 61 16.98 -1.09 20.31
N THR A 62 16.73 0.07 19.68
CA THR A 62 17.79 0.91 19.12
C THR A 62 18.65 1.51 20.23
N GLU A 63 18.02 1.98 21.31
CA GLU A 63 18.72 2.48 22.49
C GLU A 63 19.61 1.41 23.13
N TYR A 64 19.08 0.21 23.33
CA TYR A 64 19.81 -0.94 23.83
C TYR A 64 21.07 -1.23 22.99
N LEU A 65 20.93 -1.29 21.67
CA LEU A 65 22.06 -1.54 20.78
C LEU A 65 23.11 -0.43 20.86
N ARG A 66 22.65 0.82 20.89
CA ARG A 66 23.52 1.99 20.96
C ARG A 66 24.29 2.03 22.27
N LEU A 67 23.64 1.77 23.40
CA LEU A 67 24.27 1.67 24.71
C LEU A 67 25.25 0.50 24.79
N ARG A 68 24.89 -0.66 24.26
CA ARG A 68 25.78 -1.81 24.21
C ARG A 68 27.06 -1.47 23.44
N ARG A 69 26.92 -0.82 22.29
CA ARG A 69 28.06 -0.37 21.49
C ARG A 69 28.90 0.68 22.21
N LYS A 70 28.26 1.66 22.85
CA LYS A 70 28.91 2.67 23.69
C LYS A 70 29.78 2.04 24.77
N ARG A 71 29.22 1.08 25.50
CA ARG A 71 29.95 0.33 26.55
C ARG A 71 31.17 -0.38 25.98
N ASP A 72 31.05 -1.01 24.81
CA ASP A 72 32.15 -1.76 24.18
C ASP A 72 33.30 -0.81 23.75
N ILE A 73 32.97 0.38 23.25
CA ILE A 73 33.96 1.43 22.93
C ILE A 73 34.66 1.90 24.22
N ILE A 74 33.90 2.27 25.26
CA ILE A 74 34.44 2.71 26.56
C ILE A 74 35.38 1.65 27.16
N GLN A 75 34.94 0.38 27.16
CA GLN A 75 35.76 -0.72 27.69
C GLN A 75 37.07 -0.89 26.91
N THR A 76 37.07 -0.61 25.60
CA THR A 76 38.28 -0.64 24.77
C THR A 76 39.28 0.44 25.18
N TYR A 77 38.82 1.67 25.42
CA TYR A 77 39.67 2.75 25.94
C TYR A 77 40.26 2.41 27.31
N ILE A 78 39.43 1.90 28.23
CA ILE A 78 39.87 1.47 29.58
C ILE A 78 40.96 0.40 29.48
N ASN A 79 40.76 -0.62 28.64
CA ASN A 79 41.71 -1.72 28.46
C ASN A 79 43.06 -1.24 27.89
N ARG A 80 43.07 -0.16 27.11
CA ARG A 80 44.27 0.47 26.55
C ARG A 80 44.88 1.54 27.46
N GLN A 81 44.24 1.87 28.59
CA GLN A 81 44.62 2.98 29.47
C GLN A 81 44.65 4.33 28.74
N GLU A 82 43.80 4.50 27.73
CA GLU A 82 43.66 5.73 26.96
C GLU A 82 42.62 6.65 27.63
N LYS A 83 42.77 7.97 27.44
CA LYS A 83 41.78 8.93 27.92
C LYS A 83 40.52 8.79 27.06
N ILE A 84 39.37 8.61 27.70
CA ILE A 84 38.08 8.54 27.03
C ILE A 84 37.64 9.96 26.66
N ASP A 85 37.41 10.20 25.37
CA ASP A 85 36.69 11.37 24.89
C ASP A 85 35.23 10.99 24.60
N ILE A 86 34.32 11.44 25.46
CA ILE A 86 32.90 11.09 25.34
C ILE A 86 32.27 11.73 24.11
N GLU A 87 32.71 12.92 23.71
CA GLU A 87 32.15 13.60 22.53
C GLU A 87 32.50 12.82 21.26
N ASP A 88 33.73 12.33 21.15
CA ASP A 88 34.14 11.48 20.02
C ASP A 88 33.38 10.15 19.99
N VAL A 89 33.18 9.52 21.16
CA VAL A 89 32.39 8.27 21.26
C VAL A 89 30.94 8.50 20.82
N GLU A 90 30.32 9.59 21.23
CA GLU A 90 28.94 9.90 20.81
C GLU A 90 28.85 10.18 19.30
N GLN A 91 29.82 10.89 18.73
CA GLN A 91 29.86 11.12 17.28
C GLN A 91 30.07 9.84 16.47
N GLU A 92 30.93 8.92 16.93
CA GLU A 92 31.10 7.59 16.31
C GLU A 92 29.75 6.85 16.30
N LEU A 93 29.06 6.84 17.43
CA LEU A 93 27.76 6.17 17.56
C LEU A 93 26.66 6.82 16.72
N ASP A 94 26.60 8.14 16.62
CA ASP A 94 25.62 8.82 15.77
C ASP A 94 25.79 8.43 14.29
N ASN A 95 27.03 8.31 13.83
CA ASN A 95 27.33 7.84 12.48
C ASN A 95 26.97 6.35 12.29
N GLU A 96 27.28 5.49 13.26
CA GLU A 96 26.93 4.06 13.21
C GLU A 96 25.41 3.81 13.19
N PHE A 97 24.64 4.67 13.86
CA PHE A 97 23.19 4.46 14.09
C PHE A 97 22.29 5.31 13.19
N ILE A 98 22.81 6.01 12.18
CA ILE A 98 22.03 6.89 11.30
C ILE A 98 20.89 6.17 10.58
N GLU A 99 21.09 4.92 10.14
CA GLU A 99 20.04 4.14 9.46
C GLU A 99 18.93 3.71 10.42
N TYR A 100 19.24 3.50 11.70
CA TYR A 100 18.23 3.23 12.73
C TYR A 100 17.37 4.47 12.99
N GLN A 101 17.99 5.65 13.05
CA GLN A 101 17.26 6.93 13.19
C GLN A 101 16.31 7.16 12.01
N LYS A 102 16.77 6.97 10.77
CA LYS A 102 15.91 7.07 9.58
C LYS A 102 14.71 6.13 9.65
N LYS A 103 14.92 4.88 10.07
CA LYS A 103 13.84 3.91 10.21
C LYS A 103 12.85 4.28 11.33
N LEU A 104 13.34 4.91 12.41
CA LEU A 104 12.49 5.46 13.46
C LEU A 104 11.62 6.61 12.94
N GLU A 105 12.21 7.54 12.20
CA GLU A 105 11.48 8.64 11.55
C GLU A 105 10.41 8.11 10.58
N ASP A 106 10.71 7.06 9.82
CA ASP A 106 9.73 6.44 8.91
C ASP A 106 8.54 5.82 9.66
N LYS A 107 8.78 5.15 10.80
CA LYS A 107 7.71 4.64 11.66
C LYS A 107 6.83 5.78 12.20
N ILE A 108 7.46 6.85 12.68
CA ILE A 108 6.74 8.06 13.17
C ILE A 108 5.92 8.68 12.03
N ARG A 109 6.49 8.75 10.82
CA ARG A 109 5.81 9.28 9.63
C ARG A 109 4.57 8.46 9.29
N ASP A 110 4.64 7.14 9.39
CA ASP A 110 3.52 6.25 9.08
C ASP A 110 2.40 6.33 10.12
N ILE A 111 2.72 6.46 11.41
CA ILE A 111 1.72 6.75 12.46
C ILE A 111 1.06 8.11 12.21
N ASN A 112 1.84 9.14 11.89
CA ASN A 112 1.30 10.47 11.59
C ASN A 112 0.40 10.47 10.35
N LYS A 113 0.71 9.67 9.32
CA LYS A 113 -0.19 9.47 8.18
C LYS A 113 -1.50 8.81 8.60
N ALA A 114 -1.45 7.81 9.47
CA ALA A 114 -2.65 7.15 9.99
C ALA A 114 -3.54 8.14 10.77
N ILE A 115 -2.96 8.95 11.66
CA ILE A 115 -3.68 9.99 12.41
C ILE A 115 -4.30 11.02 11.45
N LYS A 116 -3.55 11.48 10.44
CA LYS A 116 -4.08 12.42 9.44
C LYS A 116 -5.26 11.82 8.69
N ARG A 117 -5.16 10.53 8.31
CA ARG A 117 -6.23 9.82 7.60
C ARG A 117 -7.47 9.64 8.46
N SER A 118 -7.33 9.29 9.74
CA SER A 118 -8.48 9.10 10.64
C SER A 118 -9.26 10.38 10.91
N ASN A 119 -8.61 11.53 10.73
CA ASN A 119 -9.23 12.85 10.87
C ASN A 119 -9.88 13.37 9.58
N LEU A 120 -9.76 12.64 8.46
CA LEU A 120 -10.45 13.03 7.22
C LEU A 120 -11.96 12.80 7.38
N GLU A 121 -12.75 13.72 6.82
CA GLU A 121 -14.19 13.56 6.79
C GLU A 121 -14.57 12.31 5.97
N THR A 122 -15.34 11.43 6.60
CA THR A 122 -15.90 10.26 5.91
C THR A 122 -16.99 10.73 4.96
N LEU A 123 -16.85 10.39 3.67
CA LEU A 123 -17.90 10.66 2.70
C LEU A 123 -19.19 9.92 3.06
N PRO A 124 -20.37 10.51 2.78
CA PRO A 124 -21.64 9.81 2.87
C PRO A 124 -21.64 8.53 2.01
N SER A 125 -22.33 7.49 2.46
CA SER A 125 -22.43 6.21 1.73
C SER A 125 -22.88 6.39 0.28
N GLU A 126 -23.83 7.29 0.03
CA GLU A 126 -24.32 7.65 -1.30
C GLU A 126 -23.20 8.20 -2.20
N SER A 127 -22.35 9.08 -1.66
CA SER A 127 -21.20 9.64 -2.38
C SER A 127 -20.17 8.58 -2.72
N VAL A 128 -19.89 7.66 -1.79
CA VAL A 128 -18.96 6.54 -2.02
C VAL A 128 -19.48 5.61 -3.13
N GLU A 129 -20.77 5.29 -3.11
CA GLU A 129 -21.39 4.49 -4.17
C GLU A 129 -21.34 5.20 -5.52
N GLU A 130 -21.60 6.51 -5.55
CA GLU A 130 -21.53 7.29 -6.77
C GLU A 130 -20.12 7.29 -7.36
N ILE A 131 -19.09 7.54 -6.54
CA ILE A 131 -17.68 7.45 -6.96
C ILE A 131 -17.42 6.08 -7.57
N LYS A 132 -17.79 4.99 -6.89
CA LYS A 132 -17.55 3.62 -7.38
C LYS A 132 -18.24 3.36 -8.73
N LYS A 133 -19.50 3.76 -8.87
CA LYS A 133 -20.29 3.58 -10.10
C LYS A 133 -19.69 4.36 -11.27
N LYS A 134 -19.33 5.64 -11.05
CA LYS A 134 -18.74 6.51 -12.09
C LYS A 134 -17.33 6.04 -12.45
N TYR A 135 -16.50 5.73 -11.46
CA TYR A 135 -15.15 5.20 -11.67
C TYR A 135 -15.15 3.89 -12.45
N LYS A 136 -16.06 2.94 -12.13
CA LYS A 136 -16.21 1.69 -12.91
C LYS A 136 -16.50 1.94 -14.39
N LYS A 137 -17.26 2.99 -14.72
CA LYS A 137 -17.53 3.37 -16.12
C LYS A 137 -16.30 4.04 -16.76
N ILE A 138 -15.57 4.88 -16.02
CA ILE A 138 -14.33 5.49 -16.48
C ILE A 138 -13.27 4.43 -16.81
N VAL A 139 -13.05 3.46 -15.91
CA VAL A 139 -12.12 2.33 -16.15
C VAL A 139 -12.52 1.58 -17.42
N LYS A 140 -13.80 1.24 -17.58
CA LYS A 140 -14.29 0.55 -18.78
C LYS A 140 -13.96 1.27 -20.09
N MET A 141 -14.05 2.60 -20.11
CA MET A 141 -13.88 3.40 -21.32
C MET A 141 -12.43 3.83 -21.57
N LEU A 142 -11.66 4.11 -20.51
CA LEU A 142 -10.33 4.73 -20.62
C LEU A 142 -9.17 3.84 -20.15
N HIS A 143 -9.41 2.62 -19.65
CA HIS A 143 -8.30 1.77 -19.21
C HIS A 143 -7.45 1.33 -20.42
N PRO A 144 -6.12 1.58 -20.43
CA PRO A 144 -5.25 1.24 -21.56
C PRO A 144 -5.28 -0.24 -21.94
N ASP A 145 -5.34 -1.14 -20.95
CA ASP A 145 -5.38 -2.58 -21.23
C ASP A 145 -6.74 -3.07 -21.78
N LEU A 146 -7.84 -2.36 -21.49
CA LEU A 146 -9.16 -2.68 -22.06
C LEU A 146 -9.33 -2.07 -23.45
N ASN A 147 -8.71 -0.91 -23.67
CA ASN A 147 -8.81 -0.10 -24.86
C ASN A 147 -7.41 0.33 -25.34
N PRO A 148 -6.67 -0.54 -26.05
CA PRO A 148 -5.28 -0.27 -26.44
C PRO A 148 -5.07 0.95 -27.34
N ASN A 149 -6.12 1.38 -28.06
CA ASN A 149 -6.07 2.44 -29.07
C ASN A 149 -6.57 3.81 -28.56
N ILE A 150 -6.61 4.03 -27.24
CA ILE A 150 -7.01 5.32 -26.66
C ILE A 150 -5.97 6.42 -26.91
N SER A 151 -6.45 7.66 -27.02
CA SER A 151 -5.61 8.84 -27.21
C SER A 151 -4.73 9.14 -25.98
N GLU A 152 -3.64 9.88 -26.16
CA GLU A 152 -2.82 10.36 -25.03
C GLU A 152 -3.61 11.23 -24.06
N THR A 153 -4.55 12.04 -24.57
CA THR A 153 -5.47 12.82 -23.74
C THR A 153 -6.37 11.93 -22.88
N ASP A 154 -6.82 10.79 -23.40
CA ASP A 154 -7.64 9.82 -22.66
C ASP A 154 -6.82 9.08 -21.60
N LYS A 155 -5.55 8.78 -21.87
CA LYS A 155 -4.64 8.23 -20.86
C LYS A 155 -4.45 9.20 -19.71
N MET A 156 -4.27 10.50 -19.98
CA MET A 156 -4.17 11.52 -18.93
C MET A 156 -5.47 11.65 -18.12
N LEU A 157 -6.63 11.62 -18.79
CA LEU A 157 -7.93 11.59 -18.10
C LEU A 157 -8.07 10.37 -17.18
N PHE A 158 -7.62 9.20 -17.64
CA PHE A 158 -7.61 7.99 -16.82
C PHE A 158 -6.70 8.12 -15.59
N ILE A 159 -5.47 8.62 -15.75
CA ILE A 159 -4.55 8.86 -14.63
C ILE A 159 -5.18 9.79 -13.60
N ASN A 160 -5.78 10.89 -14.05
CA ASN A 160 -6.49 11.84 -13.19
C ASN A 160 -7.69 11.19 -12.48
N ALA A 161 -8.39 10.26 -13.14
CA ALA A 161 -9.49 9.51 -12.53
C ALA A 161 -8.99 8.59 -11.41
N VAL A 162 -7.88 7.87 -11.63
CA VAL A 162 -7.26 7.00 -10.61
C VAL A 162 -6.86 7.83 -9.39
N GLU A 163 -6.24 9.00 -9.59
CA GLU A 163 -5.83 9.87 -8.48
C GLU A 163 -7.04 10.48 -7.76
N SER A 164 -8.07 10.88 -8.50
CA SER A 164 -9.32 11.39 -7.92
C SER A 164 -10.04 10.31 -7.12
N TYR A 165 -10.04 9.06 -7.59
CA TYR A 165 -10.61 7.92 -6.88
C TYR A 165 -9.85 7.66 -5.57
N LYS A 166 -8.51 7.61 -5.63
CA LYS A 166 -7.64 7.42 -4.46
C LYS A 166 -7.87 8.48 -3.38
N ASN A 167 -8.11 9.72 -3.78
CA ASN A 167 -8.31 10.85 -2.87
C ASN A 167 -9.78 11.06 -2.48
N GLY A 168 -10.71 10.23 -2.97
CA GLY A 168 -12.15 10.41 -2.71
C GLY A 168 -12.72 11.70 -3.31
N ASN A 169 -12.10 12.26 -4.34
CA ASN A 169 -12.57 13.51 -4.96
C ASN A 169 -13.74 13.21 -5.91
N LEU A 170 -14.95 13.25 -5.35
CA LEU A 170 -16.19 13.03 -6.10
C LEU A 170 -16.32 14.02 -7.25
N GLU A 171 -16.04 15.30 -7.02
CA GLU A 171 -16.25 16.35 -8.03
C GLU A 171 -15.41 16.11 -9.29
N ASN A 172 -14.12 15.79 -9.12
CA ASN A 172 -13.27 15.45 -10.24
C ASN A 172 -13.75 14.18 -10.97
N ILE A 173 -14.20 13.16 -10.23
CA ILE A 173 -14.78 11.94 -10.83
C ILE A 173 -16.04 12.28 -11.64
N ARG A 174 -16.88 13.21 -11.18
CA ARG A 174 -18.06 13.67 -11.93
C ARG A 174 -17.67 14.37 -13.23
N ILE A 175 -16.72 15.30 -13.16
CA ILE A 175 -16.23 16.04 -14.33
C ILE A 175 -15.67 15.07 -15.38
N ILE A 176 -14.80 14.13 -14.96
CA ILE A 176 -14.23 13.15 -15.89
C ILE A 176 -15.32 12.24 -16.45
N TYR A 177 -16.29 11.84 -15.63
CA TYR A 177 -17.42 11.02 -16.05
C TYR A 177 -18.28 11.72 -17.12
N GLU A 178 -18.55 13.01 -16.97
CA GLU A 178 -19.32 13.79 -17.95
C GLU A 178 -18.56 13.94 -19.29
N ILE A 179 -17.23 14.13 -19.23
CA ILE A 179 -16.38 14.20 -20.43
C ILE A 179 -16.43 12.89 -21.22
N ILE A 180 -16.45 11.73 -20.55
CA ILE A 180 -16.51 10.43 -21.25
C ILE A 180 -17.91 10.09 -21.73
N GLU A 181 -18.97 10.50 -21.03
CA GLU A 181 -20.35 10.19 -21.40
C GLU A 181 -20.76 10.90 -22.70
N GLY A 182 -20.11 12.04 -23.01
CA GLY A 182 -20.23 12.72 -24.30
C GLY A 182 -19.47 12.06 -25.47
N LYS A 183 -18.73 10.98 -25.24
CA LYS A 183 -18.00 10.25 -26.29
C LYS A 183 -18.77 9.01 -26.73
N ASP A 184 -19.32 9.06 -27.94
CA ASP A 184 -19.78 7.86 -28.63
C ASP A 184 -18.55 7.04 -29.05
N ILE A 185 -18.24 5.99 -28.30
CA ILE A 185 -17.22 5.02 -28.69
C ILE A 185 -17.88 4.08 -29.72
N GLU A 186 -17.63 4.35 -31.00
CA GLU A 186 -17.94 3.39 -32.06
C GLU A 186 -17.17 2.10 -31.80
N LEU A 187 -17.90 1.01 -31.53
CA LEU A 187 -17.34 -0.33 -31.53
C LEU A 187 -16.92 -0.65 -32.95
N GLU A 188 -15.61 -0.67 -33.23
CA GLU A 188 -15.08 -1.18 -34.50
C GLU A 188 -15.66 -2.59 -34.76
N THR A 189 -16.57 -2.66 -35.72
CA THR A 189 -17.43 -3.82 -35.97
C THR A 189 -16.94 -4.65 -37.16
N SER A 190 -15.64 -4.63 -37.45
CA SER A 190 -15.07 -5.40 -38.55
C SER A 190 -13.78 -6.12 -38.19
N ASN A 191 -13.77 -6.80 -37.04
CA ASN A 191 -12.63 -7.64 -36.68
C ASN A 191 -12.73 -8.99 -37.38
N SER A 192 -11.65 -9.37 -38.06
CA SER A 192 -11.49 -10.72 -38.61
C SER A 192 -11.51 -11.77 -37.48
N LEU A 193 -11.90 -13.00 -37.81
CA LEU A 193 -11.95 -14.09 -36.83
C LEU A 193 -10.59 -14.36 -36.14
N LYS A 194 -9.47 -14.03 -36.80
CA LYS A 194 -8.12 -14.11 -36.25
C LYS A 194 -7.86 -13.02 -35.20
N GLU A 195 -8.28 -11.79 -35.47
CA GLU A 195 -8.13 -10.65 -34.54
C GLU A 195 -8.98 -10.87 -33.28
N LEU A 196 -10.22 -11.33 -33.43
CA LEU A 196 -11.08 -11.65 -32.29
C LEU A 196 -10.47 -12.75 -31.39
N LYS A 197 -9.90 -13.81 -31.98
CA LYS A 197 -9.22 -14.86 -31.20
C LYS A 197 -7.99 -14.32 -30.47
N SER A 198 -7.21 -13.48 -31.14
CA SER A 198 -6.03 -12.84 -30.54
C SER A 198 -6.41 -11.92 -29.38
N GLU A 199 -7.47 -11.13 -29.55
CA GLU A 199 -7.98 -10.23 -28.51
C GLU A 199 -8.51 -11.02 -27.32
N LYS A 200 -9.26 -12.11 -27.55
CA LYS A 200 -9.70 -12.99 -26.46
C LYS A 200 -8.51 -13.53 -25.65
N ASN A 201 -7.52 -14.12 -26.33
CA ASN A 201 -6.34 -14.66 -25.64
C ASN A 201 -5.58 -13.59 -24.84
N ARG A 202 -5.48 -12.37 -25.39
CA ARG A 202 -4.86 -11.23 -24.71
C ARG A 202 -5.61 -10.85 -23.44
N LEU A 203 -6.93 -10.76 -23.51
CA LEU A 203 -7.81 -10.45 -22.37
C LEU A 203 -7.79 -11.57 -21.33
N ASP A 204 -7.76 -12.84 -21.73
CA ASP A 204 -7.63 -13.99 -20.82
C ASP A 204 -6.30 -13.92 -20.04
N SER A 205 -5.19 -13.66 -20.73
CA SER A 205 -3.88 -13.48 -20.08
C SER A 205 -3.85 -12.28 -19.13
N LEU A 206 -4.56 -11.20 -19.47
CA LEU A 206 -4.70 -10.03 -18.61
C LEU A 206 -5.52 -10.36 -17.35
N LEU A 207 -6.58 -11.15 -17.49
CA LEU A 207 -7.43 -11.55 -16.38
C LEU A 207 -6.65 -12.41 -15.37
N GLU A 208 -5.84 -13.35 -15.85
CA GLU A 208 -4.94 -14.14 -15.01
C GLU A 208 -3.97 -13.25 -14.23
N LYS A 209 -3.34 -12.28 -14.89
CA LYS A 209 -2.42 -11.33 -14.25
C LYS A 209 -3.08 -10.50 -13.16
N ILE A 210 -4.26 -9.93 -13.43
CA ILE A 210 -4.95 -9.10 -12.43
C ILE A 210 -5.40 -9.95 -11.24
N ASN A 211 -5.84 -11.19 -11.46
CA ASN A 211 -6.15 -12.09 -10.35
C ASN A 211 -4.90 -12.38 -9.50
N GLN A 212 -3.74 -12.61 -10.14
CA GLN A 212 -2.46 -12.73 -9.42
C GLN A 212 -2.13 -11.46 -8.63
N GLU A 213 -2.28 -10.26 -9.22
CA GLU A 213 -2.06 -8.99 -8.52
C GLU A 213 -2.99 -8.85 -7.30
N ILE A 214 -4.27 -9.22 -7.44
CA ILE A 214 -5.24 -9.19 -6.34
C ILE A 214 -4.84 -10.16 -5.23
N ASP A 215 -4.42 -11.36 -5.59
CA ASP A 215 -3.97 -12.38 -4.62
C ASP A 215 -2.67 -11.94 -3.93
N GLU A 216 -1.73 -11.33 -4.66
CA GLU A 216 -0.52 -10.73 -4.09
C GLU A 216 -0.87 -9.64 -3.09
N ILE A 217 -1.78 -8.72 -3.43
CA ILE A 217 -2.24 -7.66 -2.51
C ILE A 217 -2.82 -8.27 -1.23
N LYS A 218 -3.63 -9.33 -1.34
CA LYS A 218 -4.25 -10.01 -0.19
C LYS A 218 -3.24 -10.78 0.68
N ASN A 219 -2.10 -11.17 0.11
CA ASN A 219 -1.05 -11.91 0.81
C ASN A 219 0.15 -11.03 1.21
N SER A 220 0.12 -9.74 0.94
CA SER A 220 1.20 -8.80 1.26
C SER A 220 0.78 -7.75 2.28
N TYR A 221 1.77 -7.01 2.80
CA TYR A 221 1.51 -5.78 3.53
C TYR A 221 0.76 -4.77 2.64
N PRO A 222 -0.24 -4.01 3.17
CA PRO A 222 -0.73 -4.03 4.54
C PRO A 222 -1.89 -5.02 4.77
N TYR A 223 -2.40 -5.71 3.75
CA TYR A 223 -3.61 -6.55 3.89
C TYR A 223 -3.44 -7.67 4.92
N ILE A 224 -2.26 -8.28 5.02
CA ILE A 224 -1.99 -9.32 6.02
C ILE A 224 -2.20 -8.86 7.47
N LEU A 225 -2.12 -7.55 7.74
CA LEU A 225 -2.36 -6.99 9.07
C LEU A 225 -3.81 -7.14 9.50
N LYS A 226 -4.74 -7.33 8.55
CA LYS A 226 -6.16 -7.54 8.81
C LYS A 226 -6.41 -8.68 9.79
N GLN A 227 -5.54 -9.69 9.81
CA GLN A 227 -5.67 -10.82 10.75
C GLN A 227 -5.59 -10.40 12.22
N TYR A 228 -4.92 -9.28 12.53
CA TYR A 228 -4.82 -8.72 13.88
C TYR A 228 -5.93 -7.71 14.17
N LEU A 229 -6.70 -7.29 13.15
CA LEU A 229 -7.83 -6.37 13.32
C LEU A 229 -9.15 -7.13 13.41
N ASP A 230 -9.30 -8.22 12.64
CA ASP A 230 -10.50 -9.05 12.60
C ASP A 230 -10.56 -10.08 13.76
N ASN A 231 -9.45 -10.35 14.44
CA ASN A 231 -9.36 -11.36 15.50
C ASN A 231 -8.71 -10.75 16.76
N GLU A 232 -9.54 -10.48 17.76
CA GLU A 232 -9.11 -9.90 19.03
C GLU A 232 -8.13 -10.80 19.80
N GLU A 233 -8.28 -12.13 19.76
CA GLU A 233 -7.32 -13.04 20.42
C GLU A 233 -5.91 -12.91 19.81
N LYS A 234 -5.81 -12.89 18.47
CA LYS A 234 -4.52 -12.67 17.79
C LYS A 234 -3.93 -11.30 18.11
N LYS A 235 -4.78 -10.29 18.22
CA LYS A 235 -4.38 -8.92 18.55
C LYS A 235 -3.84 -8.82 19.97
N GLU A 236 -4.56 -9.37 20.94
CA GLU A 236 -4.16 -9.39 22.35
C GLU A 236 -2.85 -10.14 22.54
N ASN A 237 -2.69 -11.30 21.87
CA ASN A 237 -1.44 -12.06 21.90
C ASN A 237 -0.26 -11.25 21.33
N LEU A 238 -0.45 -10.57 20.20
CA LEU A 238 0.58 -9.71 19.62
C LEU A 238 0.93 -8.53 20.54
N ILE A 239 -0.07 -7.88 21.14
CA ILE A 239 0.14 -6.78 22.09
C ILE A 239 0.92 -7.28 23.32
N ALA A 240 0.55 -8.44 23.86
CA ALA A 240 1.23 -9.04 25.01
C ALA A 240 2.69 -9.35 24.68
N GLU A 241 2.97 -9.95 23.51
CA GLU A 241 4.33 -10.21 23.03
C GLU A 241 5.15 -8.92 22.90
N ILE A 242 4.56 -7.86 22.31
CA ILE A 242 5.25 -6.57 22.18
C ILE A 242 5.53 -5.95 23.56
N MET A 243 4.58 -6.04 24.49
CA MET A 243 4.72 -5.51 25.85
C MET A 243 5.79 -6.24 26.67
N GLU A 244 5.85 -7.57 26.55
CA GLU A 244 6.90 -8.39 27.17
C GLU A 244 8.28 -7.95 26.66
N ASN A 245 8.45 -7.87 25.33
CA ASN A 245 9.70 -7.40 24.74
C ASN A 245 10.06 -5.95 25.15
N ILE A 246 9.06 -5.06 25.27
CA ILE A 246 9.28 -3.69 25.77
C ILE A 246 9.85 -3.74 27.20
N SER A 247 9.30 -4.59 28.07
CA SER A 247 9.80 -4.75 29.44
C SER A 247 11.24 -5.25 29.44
N ASP A 248 11.54 -6.31 28.67
CA ASP A 248 12.87 -6.90 28.58
C ASP A 248 13.92 -5.89 28.08
N TYR A 249 13.60 -5.12 27.04
CA TYR A 249 14.51 -4.10 26.54
C TYR A 249 14.67 -2.94 27.51
N GLN A 250 13.61 -2.55 28.24
CA GLN A 250 13.71 -1.49 29.25
C GLN A 250 14.68 -1.91 30.37
N GLU A 251 14.53 -3.13 30.91
CA GLU A 251 15.45 -3.65 31.93
C GLU A 251 16.89 -3.73 31.41
N ALA A 252 17.08 -4.18 30.17
CA ALA A 252 18.40 -4.27 29.55
C ALA A 252 19.05 -2.89 29.29
N VAL A 253 18.24 -1.89 28.91
CA VAL A 253 18.68 -0.50 28.76
C VAL A 253 19.13 0.05 30.11
N ASP A 254 18.31 -0.09 31.15
CA ASP A 254 18.60 0.44 32.49
C ASP A 254 19.90 -0.18 33.04
N ALA A 255 20.06 -1.51 32.94
CA ALA A 255 21.26 -2.21 33.37
C ALA A 255 22.53 -1.77 32.59
N LEU A 256 22.40 -1.49 31.28
CA LEU A 256 23.53 -0.99 30.48
C LEU A 256 23.90 0.44 30.85
N GLN A 257 22.91 1.30 31.13
CA GLN A 257 23.15 2.68 31.56
C GLN A 257 23.91 2.70 32.91
N GLU A 258 23.47 1.91 33.89
CA GLU A 258 24.17 1.75 35.17
C GLU A 258 25.60 1.25 34.96
N ARG A 259 25.79 0.23 34.14
CA ARG A 259 27.13 -0.33 33.88
C ARG A 259 28.07 0.66 33.20
N ILE A 260 27.57 1.45 32.25
CA ILE A 260 28.36 2.50 31.59
C ILE A 260 28.76 3.57 32.60
N LYS A 261 27.85 3.97 33.49
CA LYS A 261 28.14 4.94 34.54
C LYS A 261 29.25 4.45 35.48
N GLU A 262 29.17 3.20 35.94
CA GLU A 262 30.23 2.58 36.74
C GLU A 262 31.59 2.58 36.03
N LEU A 263 31.62 2.34 34.71
CA LEU A 263 32.86 2.33 33.93
C LEU A 263 33.48 3.72 33.77
N LEU A 264 32.69 4.78 33.87
CA LEU A 264 33.17 6.17 33.75
C LEU A 264 33.54 6.79 35.09
N GLU A 265 33.04 6.26 36.20
CA GLU A 265 33.36 6.69 37.57
C GLU A 265 34.63 6.02 38.12
N ASN A 266 35.08 4.90 37.52
CA ASN A 266 36.32 4.17 37.86
C ASN A 266 37.51 4.61 37.00
#